data_AF-A0A6P2EZI4-F1
#
_entry.id   AF-A0A6P2EZI4-F1
#
_cell.length_a   1.000
_cell.length_b   1.000
_cell.length_c   1.000
_cell.angle_alpha   90.00
_cell.angle_beta   90.00
_cell.angle_gamma   90.00
#
_symmetry.space_group_name_H-M   'P 1'
#
loop_
_entity.id
_entity.type
_entity.pdbx_description
1 polymer ?
#
loop_
_entity_poly.entity_id
_entity_poly.type
_entity_poly.pdbx_seq_one_letter_code
_entity_poly.pdbx_strand_id
1 'polypeptide(L)'
;MKSAVGPELWLGLVSLGVAAGHFETEAWKRSETTVNQENEFVAILRCQTWNVWPERSGVESRDFSIDYGSATPIPARLVILSYAGRPAPERYLNEETKFGPLVWDGKTPGLHRVRDAILKSPDDVIELSLVHRNAHRGEVDILINFKLDGEPTLPLLEALRATAYATMSLVNLKLNDVLTVAAPFQVRKELGSGRGSMETSVHLSMQKRYTLEKSAVHEALVSIASLLSKPPYGEKFRVALELYAAHFNEEQVRVRFLLLVIAMEALATPTRKHDAAMVLLDRWKVELASELSRLDSSSEEFMSLEALRRELDFRGDDSIRSQVRKLFANLEDVNAEESRALQRRALHVYDKRSVLVHDGYLPKVDLVQLESEARELLENLFMHAAERHGSRIDVDSST
;
A
#
# COMPACT_ATOMS: atom_id res chain seq x y z
N MET A 1 -15.82 -11.60 28.35
CA MET A 1 -14.75 -11.04 29.22
C MET A 1 -14.04 -9.95 28.43
N LYS A 2 -14.08 -8.71 28.91
CA LYS A 2 -13.54 -7.53 28.23
C LYS A 2 -12.00 -7.63 28.12
N SER A 3 -11.48 -7.46 26.91
CA SER A 3 -10.08 -7.16 26.63
C SER A 3 -10.00 -6.30 25.37
N ALA A 4 -10.52 -5.08 25.47
CA ALA A 4 -10.17 -4.01 24.55
C ALA A 4 -8.82 -3.45 24.99
N VAL A 5 -7.74 -4.00 24.43
CA VAL A 5 -6.42 -3.37 24.43
C VAL A 5 -5.96 -3.46 22.99
N GLY A 6 -6.14 -2.36 22.24
CA GLY A 6 -5.52 -2.21 20.93
C GLY A 6 -4.00 -2.35 21.08
N PRO A 7 -3.30 -2.92 20.09
CA PRO A 7 -1.85 -3.06 20.17
C PRO A 7 -1.21 -1.67 20.07
N GLU A 8 -0.58 -1.23 21.17
CA GLU A 8 0.40 -0.13 21.10
C GLU A 8 1.57 -0.57 20.22
N LEU A 9 1.57 -0.11 18.97
CA LEU A 9 2.68 -0.25 18.04
C LEU A 9 3.80 0.68 18.48
N TRP A 10 4.76 0.14 19.23
CA TRP A 10 6.05 0.81 19.45
C TRP A 10 6.89 0.70 18.18
N LEU A 11 7.06 1.85 17.49
CA LEU A 11 7.90 1.99 16.30
C LEU A 11 9.34 2.32 16.73
N GLY A 12 10.30 1.47 16.37
CA GLY A 12 11.72 1.72 16.55
C GLY A 12 12.49 1.53 15.24
N LEU A 13 13.32 2.52 14.88
CA LEU A 13 14.28 2.43 13.77
C LEU A 13 15.60 1.89 14.33
N VAL A 14 16.19 0.87 13.69
CA VAL A 14 17.52 0.36 14.07
C VAL A 14 18.44 0.45 12.86
N SER A 15 19.60 1.07 13.05
CA SER A 15 20.67 1.20 12.05
C SER A 15 21.79 0.20 12.31
N LEU A 16 22.25 -0.48 11.25
CA LEU A 16 23.37 -1.42 11.28
C LEU A 16 24.40 -1.05 10.21
N GLY A 17 25.68 -0.98 10.61
CA GLY A 17 26.80 -0.67 9.70
C GLY A 17 27.47 -1.93 9.15
N VAL A 18 27.73 -1.96 7.83
CA VAL A 18 28.47 -3.05 7.16
C VAL A 18 29.55 -2.44 6.26
N ALA A 19 30.76 -3.01 6.29
CA ALA A 19 31.86 -2.64 5.39
C ALA A 19 31.74 -3.40 4.05
N ALA A 20 31.66 -2.70 2.92
CA ALA A 20 31.66 -3.30 1.58
C ALA A 20 33.04 -3.21 0.90
N GLY A 21 33.38 -4.25 0.14
CA GLY A 21 34.64 -4.37 -0.60
C GLY A 21 34.81 -3.36 -1.74
N HIS A 22 36.07 -3.18 -2.15
CA HIS A 22 36.57 -2.13 -3.05
C HIS A 22 35.83 -1.97 -4.38
N PHE A 23 35.67 -0.70 -4.78
CA PHE A 23 35.30 -0.28 -6.12
C PHE A 23 36.23 0.87 -6.55
N GLU A 24 37.00 0.66 -7.62
CA GLU A 24 37.71 1.73 -8.33
C GLU A 24 37.03 1.90 -9.70
N THR A 25 36.41 3.06 -9.92
CA THR A 25 36.15 3.58 -11.27
C THR A 25 36.62 5.04 -11.31
N GLU A 26 37.50 5.37 -12.25
CA GLU A 26 38.33 6.59 -12.31
C GLU A 26 37.57 7.92 -12.56
N ALA A 27 36.28 8.02 -12.27
CA ALA A 27 35.49 9.20 -12.67
C ALA A 27 35.53 10.38 -11.68
N TRP A 28 36.20 10.29 -10.52
CA TRP A 28 36.08 11.30 -9.47
C TRP A 28 37.43 11.89 -9.02
N LYS A 29 37.77 13.06 -9.58
CA LYS A 29 38.65 14.05 -8.94
C LYS A 29 38.12 15.46 -9.20
N ARG A 30 37.44 16.06 -8.23
CA ARG A 30 37.32 17.53 -8.15
C ARG A 30 37.47 18.04 -6.71
N SER A 31 38.53 18.82 -6.56
CA SER A 31 38.77 19.98 -5.69
C SER A 31 37.93 20.12 -4.42
N GLU A 32 38.61 19.96 -3.29
CA GLU A 32 38.22 20.44 -1.97
C GLU A 32 38.01 21.96 -1.98
N THR A 33 36.81 22.43 -1.61
CA THR A 33 36.66 23.73 -0.96
C THR A 33 35.37 23.76 -0.13
N THR A 34 35.54 23.92 1.20
CA THR A 34 34.56 24.32 2.24
C THR A 34 33.20 23.61 2.26
N VAL A 35 33.10 22.61 3.14
CA VAL A 35 32.01 21.63 3.20
C VAL A 35 30.99 22.01 4.29
N ASN A 36 29.80 22.48 3.89
CA ASN A 36 28.58 22.06 4.58
C ASN A 36 28.43 20.58 4.24
N GLN A 37 28.63 19.67 5.20
CA GLN A 37 28.61 18.22 4.94
C GLN A 37 27.16 17.74 4.75
N GLU A 38 26.59 18.05 3.59
CA GLU A 38 25.43 17.34 3.08
C GLU A 38 25.81 15.85 2.93
N ASN A 39 25.04 14.97 3.55
CA ASN A 39 25.26 13.53 3.41
C ASN A 39 24.74 13.08 2.03
N GLU A 40 25.51 12.23 1.37
CA GLU A 40 25.08 11.59 0.11
C GLU A 40 24.30 10.31 0.43
N PHE A 41 23.14 10.16 -0.20
CA PHE A 41 22.27 9.02 -0.05
C PHE A 41 21.93 8.39 -1.40
N VAL A 42 21.76 7.08 -1.37
CA VAL A 42 21.31 6.29 -2.52
C VAL A 42 20.11 5.46 -2.11
N ALA A 43 18.97 5.70 -2.76
CA ALA A 43 17.81 4.83 -2.68
C ALA A 43 17.86 3.78 -3.80
N ILE A 44 17.60 2.52 -3.48
CA ILE A 44 17.84 1.38 -4.37
C ILE A 44 16.58 0.53 -4.48
N LEU A 45 16.10 0.32 -5.70
CA LEU A 45 15.12 -0.70 -6.05
C LEU A 45 15.77 -1.71 -7.01
N ARG A 46 16.04 -2.91 -6.50
CA ARG A 46 16.61 -4.00 -7.31
C ARG A 46 15.50 -4.77 -7.99
N CYS A 47 15.60 -4.91 -9.30
CA CYS A 47 14.61 -5.57 -10.13
C CYS A 47 15.24 -6.73 -10.92
N GLN A 48 14.48 -7.80 -11.09
CA GLN A 48 14.75 -8.82 -12.10
C GLN A 48 14.19 -8.36 -13.45
N THR A 49 14.94 -8.57 -14.52
CA THR A 49 14.54 -8.19 -15.88
C THR A 49 14.08 -9.39 -16.68
N TRP A 50 13.18 -9.16 -17.64
CA TRP A 50 12.85 -10.14 -18.66
C TRP A 50 13.78 -9.97 -19.88
N ASN A 51 14.02 -8.73 -20.28
CA ASN A 51 14.88 -8.42 -21.42
C ASN A 51 16.37 -8.54 -21.08
N VAL A 52 17.19 -8.61 -22.13
CA VAL A 52 18.66 -8.54 -22.02
C VAL A 52 19.08 -7.07 -22.06
N TRP A 53 19.58 -6.59 -20.93
CA TRP A 53 20.13 -5.23 -20.81
C TRP A 53 21.60 -5.17 -21.27
N PRO A 54 22.09 -4.00 -21.73
CA PRO A 54 23.50 -3.80 -21.99
C PRO A 54 24.33 -4.18 -20.77
N GLU A 55 25.43 -4.91 -20.94
CA GLU A 55 26.20 -5.36 -19.78
C GLU A 55 27.00 -4.23 -19.13
N ARG A 56 27.00 -4.19 -17.79
CA ARG A 56 27.83 -3.27 -16.99
C ARG A 56 27.64 -1.80 -17.38
N SER A 57 26.40 -1.41 -17.61
CA SER A 57 26.06 -0.06 -18.06
C SER A 57 25.40 0.73 -16.95
N GLY A 58 25.65 2.04 -16.92
CA GLY A 58 24.93 2.99 -16.08
C GLY A 58 24.36 4.09 -16.94
N VAL A 59 23.06 4.34 -16.82
CA VAL A 59 22.38 5.44 -17.52
C VAL A 59 21.81 6.38 -16.49
N GLU A 60 22.21 7.65 -16.57
CA GLU A 60 21.76 8.70 -15.66
C GLU A 60 20.73 9.62 -16.33
N SER A 61 19.74 10.06 -15.56
CA SER A 61 18.84 11.13 -15.95
C SER A 61 19.49 12.50 -15.77
N ARG A 62 18.82 13.54 -16.28
CA ARG A 62 19.02 14.89 -15.76
C ARG A 62 18.53 14.98 -14.32
N ASP A 63 19.05 15.96 -13.58
CA ASP A 63 18.58 16.24 -12.22
C ASP A 63 17.08 16.61 -12.24
N PHE A 64 16.37 16.16 -11.21
CA PHE A 64 14.97 16.48 -10.99
C PHE A 64 14.72 16.69 -9.50
N SER A 65 13.55 17.22 -9.14
CA SER A 65 13.20 17.49 -7.75
C SER A 65 12.19 16.47 -7.24
N ILE A 66 12.43 15.94 -6.05
CA ILE A 66 11.50 15.08 -5.33
C ILE A 66 10.74 15.94 -4.34
N ASP A 67 9.45 16.12 -4.62
CA ASP A 67 8.51 16.68 -3.66
C ASP A 67 8.05 15.58 -2.69
N TYR A 68 8.20 15.86 -1.40
CA TYR A 68 7.78 15.01 -0.30
C TYR A 68 6.95 15.76 0.75
N GLY A 69 6.41 16.93 0.40
CA GLY A 69 5.61 17.78 1.29
C GLY A 69 6.43 18.71 2.20
N SER A 70 7.74 18.85 1.96
CA SER A 70 8.59 19.84 2.61
C SER A 70 8.52 21.18 1.89
N ALA A 71 8.87 22.27 2.61
CA ALA A 71 9.01 23.60 2.01
C ALA A 71 10.05 23.62 0.87
N THR A 72 11.07 22.76 0.95
CA THR A 72 12.13 22.65 -0.05
C THR A 72 12.15 21.22 -0.60
N PRO A 73 11.77 20.98 -1.86
CA PRO A 73 11.98 19.72 -2.55
C PRO A 73 13.46 19.35 -2.62
N ILE A 74 13.77 18.05 -2.68
CA ILE A 74 15.16 17.58 -2.72
C ILE A 74 15.60 17.38 -4.18
N PRO A 75 16.73 17.97 -4.60
CA PRO A 75 17.36 17.62 -5.86
C PRO A 75 17.83 16.17 -5.85
N ALA A 76 17.49 15.43 -6.90
CA ALA A 76 17.81 14.03 -7.05
C ALA A 76 18.19 13.70 -8.50
N ARG A 77 18.89 12.57 -8.67
CA ARG A 77 19.22 12.02 -9.97
C ARG A 77 18.83 10.56 -10.03
N LEU A 78 18.19 10.16 -11.12
CA LEU A 78 17.83 8.79 -11.39
C LEU A 78 18.97 8.11 -12.13
N VAL A 79 19.34 6.92 -11.70
CA VAL A 79 20.34 6.08 -12.38
C VAL A 79 19.77 4.69 -12.54
N ILE A 80 19.91 4.09 -13.73
CA ILE A 80 19.65 2.66 -13.92
C ILE A 80 20.99 1.98 -14.17
N LEU A 81 21.33 1.01 -13.32
CA LEU A 81 22.51 0.19 -13.46
C LEU A 81 22.12 -1.21 -13.92
N SER A 82 22.79 -1.70 -14.96
CA SER A 82 22.72 -3.07 -15.40
C SER A 82 24.05 -3.79 -15.18
N TYR A 83 23.96 -5.06 -14.83
CA TYR A 83 25.13 -5.85 -14.46
C TYR A 83 25.52 -6.81 -15.58
N ALA A 84 26.00 -8.01 -15.23
CA ALA A 84 26.26 -9.01 -16.23
C ALA A 84 24.93 -9.52 -16.82
N GLY A 85 24.89 -9.67 -18.14
CA GLY A 85 23.76 -10.22 -18.85
C GLY A 85 23.55 -11.69 -18.49
N ARG A 86 22.38 -12.22 -18.83
CA ARG A 86 22.04 -13.63 -18.64
C ARG A 86 22.24 -14.36 -19.97
N PRO A 87 23.37 -15.08 -20.18
CA PRO A 87 23.66 -15.68 -21.48
C PRO A 87 22.79 -16.91 -21.79
N ALA A 88 22.17 -17.51 -20.77
CA ALA A 88 21.37 -18.72 -20.86
C ALA A 88 20.12 -18.62 -19.95
N PRO A 89 19.17 -17.72 -20.25
CA PRO A 89 17.97 -17.50 -19.41
C PRO A 89 17.14 -18.77 -19.20
N GLU A 90 17.22 -19.72 -20.13
CA GLU A 90 16.54 -21.02 -20.11
C GLU A 90 17.08 -21.99 -19.05
N ARG A 91 18.28 -21.76 -18.50
CA ARG A 91 18.92 -22.68 -17.53
C ARG A 91 18.50 -22.45 -16.08
N TYR A 92 17.77 -21.37 -15.79
CA TYR A 92 17.23 -21.06 -14.46
C TYR A 92 18.26 -21.08 -13.29
N LEU A 93 19.53 -20.76 -13.56
CA LEU A 93 20.55 -20.61 -12.51
C LEU A 93 20.59 -19.17 -11.99
N ASN A 94 20.56 -19.02 -10.66
CA ASN A 94 20.84 -17.75 -9.98
C ASN A 94 22.35 -17.60 -9.82
N GLU A 95 22.96 -16.80 -10.68
CA GLU A 95 24.40 -16.53 -10.65
C GLU A 95 24.63 -15.12 -10.12
N GLU A 96 25.27 -15.01 -8.97
CA GLU A 96 25.74 -13.73 -8.45
C GLU A 96 26.79 -13.13 -9.38
N THR A 97 26.68 -11.82 -9.58
CA THR A 97 27.71 -11.01 -10.21
C THR A 97 28.62 -10.45 -9.12
N LYS A 98 29.83 -10.02 -9.50
CA LYS A 98 30.70 -9.24 -8.60
C LYS A 98 30.43 -7.74 -8.70
N PHE A 99 29.30 -7.35 -9.30
CA PHE A 99 28.98 -5.96 -9.65
C PHE A 99 27.70 -5.52 -8.94
N GLY A 100 27.60 -4.20 -8.76
CA GLY A 100 26.46 -3.56 -8.09
C GLY A 100 26.61 -3.45 -6.58
N PRO A 101 25.78 -2.59 -5.95
CA PRO A 101 25.77 -2.44 -4.51
C PRO A 101 25.31 -3.74 -3.84
N LEU A 102 25.87 -4.02 -2.67
CA LEU A 102 25.36 -5.07 -1.79
C LEU A 102 23.97 -4.68 -1.29
N VAL A 103 22.94 -5.46 -1.60
CA VAL A 103 21.56 -5.19 -1.19
C VAL A 103 21.13 -6.23 -0.18
N TRP A 104 20.44 -5.82 0.87
CA TRP A 104 19.82 -6.77 1.79
C TRP A 104 18.82 -7.62 1.01
N ASP A 105 18.93 -8.94 1.07
CA ASP A 105 18.11 -9.84 0.27
C ASP A 105 16.66 -9.97 0.80
N GLY A 106 16.30 -9.21 1.84
CA GLY A 106 15.01 -9.28 2.51
C GLY A 106 14.88 -10.44 3.49
N LYS A 107 15.94 -11.25 3.67
CA LYS A 107 15.94 -12.36 4.60
C LYS A 107 16.63 -11.95 5.89
N THR A 108 15.93 -12.28 6.96
CA THR A 108 16.46 -12.33 8.32
C THR A 108 16.05 -13.69 8.85
N PRO A 109 16.92 -14.71 8.76
CA PRO A 109 16.59 -16.08 9.14
C PRO A 109 15.93 -16.13 10.53
N GLY A 110 14.78 -16.80 10.62
CA GLY A 110 14.03 -16.93 11.87
C GLY A 110 13.16 -15.73 12.25
N LEU A 111 13.14 -14.65 11.47
CA LEU A 111 12.30 -13.49 11.74
C LEU A 111 11.21 -13.32 10.68
N HIS A 112 10.01 -12.96 11.14
CA HIS A 112 8.87 -12.71 10.28
C HIS A 112 8.85 -11.25 9.83
N ARG A 113 8.60 -11.03 8.54
CA ARG A 113 8.41 -9.70 7.98
C ARG A 113 6.93 -9.47 7.66
N VAL A 114 6.44 -8.29 8.02
CA VAL A 114 5.10 -7.83 7.71
C VAL A 114 5.23 -6.42 7.13
N ARG A 115 4.80 -6.23 5.88
CA ARG A 115 4.96 -4.96 5.15
C ARG A 115 6.45 -4.55 5.05
N ASP A 116 6.82 -3.41 5.61
CA ASP A 116 8.18 -2.87 5.68
C ASP A 116 8.89 -3.12 7.03
N ALA A 117 8.25 -3.83 7.97
CA ALA A 117 8.78 -4.07 9.31
C ALA A 117 9.07 -5.55 9.61
N ILE A 118 10.09 -5.78 10.43
CA ILE A 118 10.37 -7.08 11.05
C ILE A 118 9.56 -7.17 12.34
N LEU A 119 8.77 -8.24 12.48
CA LEU A 119 7.92 -8.49 13.63
C LEU A 119 8.71 -9.19 14.75
N LYS A 120 8.58 -8.67 15.97
CA LYS A 120 9.17 -9.28 17.18
C LYS A 120 8.23 -9.28 18.39
N SER A 121 8.40 -10.23 19.29
CA SER A 121 7.80 -10.20 20.63
C SER A 121 8.63 -9.32 21.57
N PRO A 122 8.02 -8.68 22.60
CA PRO A 122 8.77 -8.03 23.67
C PRO A 122 9.80 -8.95 24.35
N ASP A 123 9.46 -10.23 24.45
CA ASP A 123 10.30 -11.25 25.09
C ASP A 123 11.41 -11.80 24.18
N ASP A 124 11.42 -11.45 22.89
CA ASP A 124 12.43 -11.94 21.96
C ASP A 124 13.74 -11.15 22.13
N VAL A 125 14.82 -11.87 22.43
CA VAL A 125 16.20 -11.40 22.23
C VAL A 125 16.61 -11.78 20.81
N ILE A 126 16.72 -10.80 19.94
CA ILE A 126 16.98 -11.02 18.51
C ILE A 126 18.38 -10.53 18.18
N GLU A 127 19.21 -11.43 17.68
CA GLU A 127 20.42 -11.07 16.96
C GLU A 127 20.05 -10.77 15.49
N LEU A 128 20.08 -9.49 15.12
CA LEU A 128 19.79 -9.07 13.75
C LEU A 128 21.01 -9.28 12.86
N SER A 129 20.99 -10.34 12.06
CA SER A 129 21.96 -10.57 10.99
C SER A 129 21.29 -10.30 9.64
N LEU A 130 21.67 -9.18 8.99
CA LEU A 130 21.17 -8.81 7.67
C LEU A 130 22.03 -9.47 6.58
N VAL A 131 21.43 -10.38 5.82
CA VAL A 131 22.12 -11.04 4.70
C VAL A 131 22.13 -10.12 3.49
N HIS A 132 23.31 -9.65 3.11
CA HIS A 132 23.48 -8.82 1.92
C HIS A 132 24.02 -9.67 0.77
N ARG A 133 23.58 -9.35 -0.46
CA ARG A 133 24.01 -10.03 -1.68
C ARG A 133 24.38 -9.05 -2.78
N ASN A 134 25.24 -9.51 -3.69
CA ASN A 134 25.46 -8.82 -4.96
C ASN A 134 24.23 -8.97 -5.87
N ALA A 135 24.24 -8.24 -6.99
CA ALA A 135 23.24 -8.42 -8.03
C ALA A 135 23.43 -9.78 -8.69
N HIS A 136 22.34 -10.47 -9.00
CA HIS A 136 22.35 -11.63 -9.88
C HIS A 136 22.38 -11.22 -11.35
N ARG A 137 22.78 -12.14 -12.22
CA ARG A 137 22.64 -11.95 -13.67
C ARG A 137 21.18 -11.71 -14.06
N GLY A 138 20.95 -10.73 -14.93
CA GLY A 138 19.59 -10.33 -15.31
C GLY A 138 18.84 -9.57 -14.22
N GLU A 139 19.56 -9.00 -13.25
CA GLU A 139 19.04 -7.95 -12.38
C GLU A 139 19.57 -6.58 -12.82
N VAL A 140 18.77 -5.56 -12.57
CA VAL A 140 19.10 -4.14 -12.72
C VAL A 140 18.75 -3.43 -11.42
N ASP A 141 19.46 -2.36 -11.13
CA ASP A 141 19.11 -1.47 -10.03
C ASP A 141 18.60 -0.14 -10.55
N ILE A 142 17.44 0.27 -10.06
CA ILE A 142 16.92 1.63 -10.18
C ILE A 142 17.38 2.38 -8.94
N LEU A 143 18.26 3.36 -9.13
CA LEU A 143 18.86 4.17 -8.08
C LEU A 143 18.33 5.60 -8.12
N ILE A 144 18.17 6.20 -6.94
CA ILE A 144 17.93 7.62 -6.79
C ILE A 144 19.01 8.18 -5.88
N ASN A 145 19.90 8.98 -6.46
CA ASN A 145 20.97 9.65 -5.74
C ASN A 145 20.48 11.03 -5.31
N PHE A 146 20.68 11.37 -4.04
CA PHE A 146 20.28 12.66 -3.49
C PHE A 146 21.18 13.09 -2.32
N LYS A 147 21.13 14.38 -2.00
CA LYS A 147 21.84 14.97 -0.86
C LYS A 147 20.85 15.44 0.18
N LEU A 148 21.17 15.22 1.45
CA LEU A 148 20.31 15.64 2.55
C LEU A 148 21.13 15.98 3.79
N ASP A 149 20.74 17.07 4.44
CA ASP A 149 21.18 17.40 5.79
C ASP A 149 20.37 16.57 6.81
N GLY A 150 21.07 15.74 7.57
CA GLY A 150 20.46 14.82 8.55
C GLY A 150 20.02 13.49 7.95
N GLU A 151 19.01 12.86 8.56
CA GLU A 151 18.50 11.54 8.18
C GLU A 151 17.19 11.64 7.37
N PRO A 152 16.95 10.74 6.40
CA PRO A 152 15.72 10.74 5.62
C PRO A 152 14.48 10.56 6.50
N THR A 153 13.55 11.50 6.39
CA THR A 153 12.25 11.41 7.07
C THR A 153 11.34 10.37 6.41
N LEU A 154 10.35 9.84 7.15
CA LEU A 154 9.38 8.88 6.59
C LEU A 154 8.66 9.40 5.33
N PRO A 155 8.19 10.67 5.26
CA PRO A 155 7.63 11.23 4.02
C PRO A 155 8.59 11.18 2.82
N LEU A 156 9.88 11.45 3.05
CA LEU A 156 10.90 11.37 2.00
C LEU A 156 11.14 9.92 1.55
N LEU A 157 11.29 8.98 2.48
CA LEU A 157 11.44 7.55 2.17
C LEU A 157 10.28 7.05 1.28
N GLU A 158 9.07 7.48 1.60
CA GLU A 158 7.86 7.17 0.86
C GLU A 158 7.79 7.82 -0.53
N ALA A 159 8.33 9.04 -0.68
CA ALA A 159 8.44 9.72 -1.98
C ALA A 159 9.49 9.05 -2.88
N LEU A 160 10.63 8.65 -2.31
CA LEU A 160 11.69 7.91 -3.00
C LEU A 160 11.16 6.55 -3.47
N ARG A 161 10.48 5.80 -2.60
CA ARG A 161 9.85 4.51 -2.95
C ARG A 161 8.85 4.68 -4.10
N ALA A 162 7.95 5.65 -4.00
CA ALA A 162 6.97 5.93 -5.07
C ALA A 162 7.66 6.28 -6.40
N THR A 163 8.72 7.07 -6.36
CA THR A 163 9.51 7.45 -7.55
C THR A 163 10.20 6.25 -8.19
N ALA A 164 10.79 5.36 -7.39
CA ALA A 164 11.46 4.16 -7.90
C ALA A 164 10.47 3.19 -8.56
N TYR A 165 9.32 2.95 -7.94
CA TYR A 165 8.28 2.09 -8.52
C TYR A 165 7.63 2.69 -9.76
N ALA A 166 7.37 4.01 -9.77
CA ALA A 166 6.88 4.70 -10.96
C ALA A 166 7.90 4.59 -12.11
N THR A 167 9.19 4.72 -11.80
CA THR A 167 10.27 4.50 -12.77
C THR A 167 10.24 3.08 -13.31
N MET A 168 10.16 2.07 -12.44
CA MET A 168 10.06 0.66 -12.84
C MET A 168 8.87 0.44 -13.80
N SER A 169 7.69 0.98 -13.48
CA SER A 169 6.51 0.89 -14.34
C SER A 169 6.71 1.58 -15.70
N LEU A 170 7.32 2.77 -15.72
CA LEU A 170 7.61 3.49 -16.96
C LEU A 170 8.66 2.79 -17.82
N VAL A 171 9.66 2.16 -17.20
CA VAL A 171 10.64 1.33 -17.90
C VAL A 171 9.96 0.13 -18.54
N ASN A 172 9.09 -0.58 -17.82
CA ASN A 172 8.31 -1.70 -18.38
C ASN A 172 7.51 -1.26 -19.59
N LEU A 173 6.82 -0.12 -19.51
CA LEU A 173 6.00 0.40 -20.61
C LEU A 173 6.84 0.89 -21.80
N LYS A 174 7.93 1.62 -21.56
CA LYS A 174 8.72 2.27 -22.61
C LYS A 174 9.70 1.33 -23.30
N LEU A 175 10.25 0.37 -22.57
CA LEU A 175 11.22 -0.59 -23.07
C LEU A 175 10.62 -1.97 -23.33
N ASN A 176 9.31 -2.13 -23.11
CA ASN A 176 8.61 -3.41 -23.23
C ASN A 176 9.31 -4.52 -22.43
N ASP A 177 9.64 -4.21 -21.17
CA ASP A 177 10.26 -5.13 -20.21
C ASP A 177 9.23 -5.53 -19.14
N VAL A 178 9.60 -6.51 -18.30
CA VAL A 178 8.79 -6.99 -17.19
C VAL A 178 9.64 -6.99 -15.93
N LEU A 179 10.07 -5.80 -15.52
CA LEU A 179 10.77 -5.60 -14.26
C LEU A 179 9.87 -6.00 -13.09
N THR A 180 10.38 -6.90 -12.25
CA THR A 180 9.76 -7.29 -10.98
C THR A 180 10.75 -7.06 -9.84
N VAL A 181 10.25 -6.71 -8.65
CA VAL A 181 11.11 -6.44 -7.50
C VAL A 181 11.81 -7.73 -7.04
N ALA A 182 13.14 -7.69 -6.94
CA ALA A 182 13.98 -8.84 -6.58
C ALA A 182 14.65 -8.70 -5.20
N ALA A 183 14.61 -7.52 -4.60
CA ALA A 183 14.98 -7.27 -3.22
C ALA A 183 14.20 -6.07 -2.66
N PRO A 184 14.09 -5.93 -1.33
CA PRO A 184 13.35 -4.84 -0.71
C PRO A 184 13.95 -3.48 -1.08
N PHE A 185 13.10 -2.47 -1.21
CA PHE A 185 13.57 -1.10 -1.37
C PHE A 185 14.30 -0.63 -0.12
N GLN A 186 15.50 -0.07 -0.30
CA GLN A 186 16.36 0.38 0.79
C GLN A 186 16.99 1.73 0.45
N VAL A 187 17.17 2.56 1.47
CA VAL A 187 17.89 3.84 1.39
C VAL A 187 19.14 3.73 2.22
N ARG A 188 20.26 4.19 1.66
CA ARG A 188 21.58 4.01 2.26
C ARG A 188 22.31 5.33 2.27
N LYS A 189 23.05 5.55 3.35
CA LYS A 189 23.96 6.67 3.50
C LYS A 189 25.35 6.27 3.01
N GLU A 190 25.94 7.09 2.15
CA GLU A 190 27.33 6.94 1.77
C GLU A 190 28.23 7.53 2.88
N LEU A 191 29.01 6.69 3.56
CA LEU A 191 29.97 7.16 4.55
C LEU A 191 31.31 7.41 3.86
N GLY A 192 31.81 8.66 3.96
CA GLY A 192 32.96 9.16 3.21
C GLY A 192 34.29 8.42 3.43
N SER A 193 35.18 8.56 2.41
CA SER A 193 36.56 8.07 2.26
C SER A 193 36.74 6.59 1.85
N GLY A 194 36.28 6.24 0.65
CA GLY A 194 36.87 5.17 -0.18
C GLY A 194 36.80 3.73 0.34
N ARG A 195 36.10 3.49 1.46
CA ARG A 195 36.01 2.17 2.11
C ARG A 195 34.62 1.54 2.09
N GLY A 196 33.67 2.11 1.36
CA GLY A 196 32.38 1.46 1.09
C GLY A 196 31.62 1.05 2.35
N SER A 197 31.78 1.75 3.48
CA SER A 197 30.96 1.49 4.66
C SER A 197 29.59 2.08 4.44
N MET A 198 28.56 1.27 4.67
CA MET A 198 27.17 1.62 4.37
C MET A 198 26.31 1.33 5.59
N GLU A 199 25.37 2.23 5.86
CA GLU A 199 24.38 2.08 6.93
C GLU A 199 23.04 1.67 6.31
N THR A 200 22.48 0.57 6.81
CA THR A 200 21.15 0.09 6.41
C THR A 200 20.23 0.19 7.63
N SER A 201 19.07 0.82 7.45
CA SER A 201 18.04 0.90 8.48
C SER A 201 16.92 -0.11 8.22
N VAL A 202 16.48 -0.79 9.26
CA VAL A 202 15.29 -1.67 9.23
C VAL A 202 14.27 -1.20 10.27
N HIS A 203 12.98 -1.36 9.94
CA HIS A 203 11.89 -1.07 10.86
C HIS A 203 11.58 -2.31 11.70
N LEU A 204 11.48 -2.14 13.02
CA LEU A 204 11.01 -3.19 13.92
C LEU A 204 9.60 -2.85 14.40
N SER A 205 8.72 -3.83 14.36
CA SER A 205 7.37 -3.75 14.91
C SER A 205 7.23 -4.77 16.04
N MET A 206 6.78 -4.31 17.21
CA MET A 206 6.64 -5.16 18.38
C MET A 206 5.20 -5.62 18.57
N GLN A 207 4.98 -6.92 18.68
CA GLN A 207 3.68 -7.53 18.98
C GLN A 207 3.83 -8.73 19.90
N LYS A 208 2.92 -8.89 20.87
CA LYS A 208 2.89 -10.07 21.74
C LYS A 208 2.60 -11.32 20.92
N ARG A 209 3.38 -12.38 21.15
CA ARG A 209 3.12 -13.71 20.61
C ARG A 209 2.21 -14.49 21.55
N TYR A 210 1.26 -15.23 20.98
CA TYR A 210 0.38 -16.12 21.72
C TYR A 210 0.63 -17.56 21.28
N THR A 211 0.64 -18.49 22.24
CA THR A 211 0.61 -19.92 21.94
C THR A 211 -0.81 -20.31 21.60
N LEU A 212 -1.01 -20.91 20.43
CA LEU A 212 -2.32 -21.38 20.00
C LEU A 212 -2.56 -22.80 20.50
N GLU A 213 -3.59 -22.97 21.32
CA GLU A 213 -4.06 -24.28 21.75
C GLU A 213 -4.72 -25.02 20.58
N LYS A 214 -4.51 -26.34 20.51
CA LYS A 214 -5.09 -27.17 19.43
C LYS A 214 -6.62 -27.05 19.35
N SER A 215 -7.29 -26.97 20.50
CA SER A 215 -8.74 -26.77 20.58
C SER A 215 -9.15 -25.42 19.97
N ALA A 216 -8.49 -24.33 20.34
CA ALA A 216 -8.77 -23.00 19.80
C ALA A 216 -8.56 -22.94 18.28
N VAL A 217 -7.52 -23.59 17.74
CA VAL A 217 -7.31 -23.69 16.30
C VAL A 217 -8.42 -24.49 15.63
N HIS A 218 -8.84 -25.61 16.22
CA HIS A 218 -9.92 -26.43 15.69
C HIS A 218 -11.25 -25.66 15.66
N GLU A 219 -11.61 -25.00 16.75
CA GLU A 219 -12.81 -24.15 16.84
C GLU A 219 -12.79 -23.03 15.78
N ALA A 220 -11.65 -22.36 15.61
CA ALA A 220 -11.47 -21.35 14.58
C ALA A 220 -11.64 -21.94 13.16
N LEU A 221 -11.05 -23.10 12.87
CA LEU A 221 -11.18 -23.75 11.56
C LEU A 221 -12.61 -24.18 11.24
N VAL A 222 -13.36 -24.68 12.22
CA VAL A 222 -14.79 -25.01 12.05
C VAL A 222 -15.59 -23.75 11.74
N SER A 223 -15.36 -22.66 12.46
CA SER A 223 -16.00 -21.37 12.21
C SER A 223 -15.65 -20.80 10.83
N ILE A 224 -14.37 -20.85 10.44
CA ILE A 224 -13.90 -20.41 9.12
C ILE A 224 -14.53 -21.23 8.00
N ALA A 225 -14.54 -22.56 8.10
CA ALA A 225 -15.12 -23.42 7.07
C ALA A 225 -16.62 -23.13 6.87
N SER A 226 -17.33 -22.90 7.97
CA SER A 226 -18.73 -22.48 7.98
C SER A 226 -18.91 -21.13 7.27
N LEU A 227 -18.13 -20.12 7.67
CA LEU A 227 -18.16 -18.77 7.09
C LEU A 227 -17.87 -18.78 5.59
N LEU A 228 -16.88 -19.56 5.13
CA LEU A 228 -16.50 -19.63 3.72
C LEU A 228 -17.50 -20.42 2.85
N SER A 229 -18.31 -21.29 3.46
CA SER A 229 -19.35 -22.07 2.77
C SER A 229 -20.59 -21.23 2.49
N LYS A 230 -20.91 -20.27 3.37
CA LYS A 230 -22.04 -19.33 3.22
C LYS A 230 -21.59 -17.89 3.56
N PRO A 231 -20.71 -17.30 2.75
CA PRO A 231 -20.09 -16.03 3.11
C PRO A 231 -21.14 -14.92 3.30
N PRO A 232 -21.06 -14.14 4.40
CA PRO A 232 -21.85 -12.93 4.53
C PRO A 232 -21.50 -12.04 3.34
N TYR A 233 -22.45 -11.36 2.71
CA TYR A 233 -22.22 -10.56 1.48
C TYR A 233 -21.83 -11.36 0.22
N GLY A 234 -21.89 -12.70 0.24
CA GLY A 234 -21.60 -13.53 -0.93
C GLY A 234 -20.13 -13.42 -1.39
N GLU A 235 -19.90 -13.49 -2.71
CA GLU A 235 -18.53 -13.42 -3.28
C GLU A 235 -17.79 -12.12 -2.96
N LYS A 236 -18.52 -11.01 -2.69
CA LYS A 236 -17.91 -9.73 -2.30
C LYS A 236 -17.09 -9.83 -1.02
N PHE A 237 -17.43 -10.75 -0.11
CA PHE A 237 -16.67 -10.97 1.11
C PHE A 237 -15.33 -11.65 0.86
N ARG A 238 -15.27 -12.58 -0.12
CA ARG A 238 -14.00 -13.18 -0.54
C ARG A 238 -13.08 -12.12 -1.15
N VAL A 239 -13.61 -11.27 -2.02
CA VAL A 239 -12.87 -10.12 -2.58
C VAL A 239 -12.32 -9.22 -1.47
N ALA A 240 -13.14 -8.89 -0.46
CA ALA A 240 -12.70 -8.08 0.67
C ALA A 240 -11.57 -8.77 1.47
N LEU A 241 -11.68 -10.07 1.72
CA LEU A 241 -10.65 -10.86 2.40
C LEU A 241 -9.36 -10.97 1.57
N GLU A 242 -9.44 -11.08 0.25
CA GLU A 242 -8.29 -11.11 -0.66
C GLU A 242 -7.54 -9.77 -0.66
N LEU A 243 -8.27 -8.65 -0.73
CA LEU A 243 -7.70 -7.31 -0.62
C LEU A 243 -7.06 -7.08 0.76
N TYR A 244 -7.71 -7.57 1.81
CA TYR A 244 -7.13 -7.59 3.15
C TYR A 244 -5.91 -8.52 3.25
N ALA A 245 -5.87 -9.67 2.59
CA ALA A 245 -4.66 -10.50 2.59
C ALA A 245 -3.49 -9.81 1.84
N ALA A 246 -3.79 -9.18 0.70
CA ALA A 246 -2.80 -8.49 -0.12
C ALA A 246 -2.10 -7.33 0.60
N HIS A 247 -2.83 -6.59 1.46
CA HIS A 247 -2.25 -5.43 2.16
C HIS A 247 -1.05 -5.77 3.07
N PHE A 248 -0.92 -7.01 3.54
CA PHE A 248 0.20 -7.42 4.40
C PHE A 248 1.54 -7.53 3.65
N ASN A 249 1.50 -7.75 2.33
CA ASN A 249 2.68 -7.90 1.49
C ASN A 249 3.02 -6.63 0.69
N GLU A 250 2.07 -5.69 0.59
CA GLU A 250 2.28 -4.43 -0.12
C GLU A 250 3.20 -3.48 0.65
N GLU A 251 4.29 -3.05 0.02
CA GLU A 251 5.31 -2.20 0.66
C GLU A 251 4.90 -0.73 0.75
N GLN A 252 4.04 -0.24 -0.15
CA GLN A 252 3.64 1.16 -0.23
C GLN A 252 2.42 1.45 0.62
N VAL A 253 2.55 2.35 1.62
CA VAL A 253 1.45 2.69 2.54
C VAL A 253 0.20 3.19 1.82
N ARG A 254 0.38 3.95 0.73
CA ARG A 254 -0.74 4.46 -0.07
C ARG A 254 -1.53 3.36 -0.75
N VAL A 255 -0.86 2.31 -1.24
CA VAL A 255 -1.53 1.19 -1.91
C VAL A 255 -2.22 0.33 -0.85
N ARG A 256 -1.58 0.07 0.29
CA ARG A 256 -2.22 -0.59 1.44
C ARG A 256 -3.52 0.11 1.86
N PHE A 257 -3.47 1.42 2.03
CA PHE A 257 -4.65 2.22 2.37
C PHE A 257 -5.77 2.05 1.33
N LEU A 258 -5.45 2.16 0.04
CA LEU A 258 -6.43 1.96 -1.03
C LEU A 258 -7.03 0.55 -1.01
N LEU A 259 -6.21 -0.50 -0.84
CA LEU A 259 -6.68 -1.89 -0.77
C LEU A 259 -7.70 -2.07 0.36
N LEU A 260 -7.44 -1.51 1.55
CA LEU A 260 -8.34 -1.59 2.71
C LEU A 260 -9.66 -0.85 2.46
N VAL A 261 -9.62 0.33 1.84
CA VAL A 261 -10.85 1.07 1.50
C VAL A 261 -11.64 0.37 0.41
N ILE A 262 -10.98 -0.18 -0.61
CA ILE A 262 -11.64 -0.97 -1.67
C ILE A 262 -12.27 -2.23 -1.07
N ALA A 263 -11.66 -2.85 -0.07
CA ALA A 263 -12.27 -3.97 0.65
C ALA A 263 -13.58 -3.57 1.35
N MET A 264 -13.64 -2.39 1.97
CA MET A 264 -14.90 -1.85 2.51
C MET A 264 -15.91 -1.53 1.39
N GLU A 265 -15.47 -0.97 0.25
CA GLU A 265 -16.33 -0.72 -0.91
C GLU A 265 -16.92 -2.02 -1.49
N ALA A 266 -16.15 -3.12 -1.48
CA ALA A 266 -16.62 -4.42 -1.93
C ALA A 266 -17.78 -4.92 -1.06
N LEU A 267 -17.66 -4.77 0.27
CA LEU A 267 -18.72 -5.13 1.23
C LEU A 267 -19.94 -4.21 1.14
N ALA A 268 -19.77 -2.97 0.68
CA ALA A 268 -20.87 -2.02 0.54
C ALA A 268 -21.95 -2.57 -0.42
N THR A 269 -23.19 -2.63 0.07
CA THR A 269 -24.35 -3.04 -0.71
C THR A 269 -25.09 -1.82 -1.25
N PRO A 270 -25.63 -1.88 -2.48
CA PRO A 270 -26.51 -0.84 -2.98
C PRO A 270 -27.67 -0.63 -2.02
N THR A 271 -27.84 0.61 -1.57
CA THR A 271 -28.99 1.01 -0.76
C THR A 271 -29.68 2.17 -1.44
N ARG A 272 -30.99 2.31 -1.23
CA ARG A 272 -31.72 3.48 -1.72
C ARG A 272 -31.44 4.69 -0.85
N LYS A 273 -31.64 5.86 -1.45
CA LYS A 273 -31.72 7.13 -0.74
C LYS A 273 -32.86 7.12 0.26
N HIS A 274 -32.76 8.02 1.25
CA HIS A 274 -33.83 8.25 2.20
C HIS A 274 -35.13 8.69 1.50
N ASP A 275 -36.28 8.31 2.05
CA ASP A 275 -37.60 8.57 1.45
C ASP A 275 -37.82 10.06 1.12
N ALA A 276 -37.36 10.96 1.99
CA ALA A 276 -37.44 12.40 1.73
C ALA A 276 -36.75 12.83 0.40
N ALA A 277 -35.63 12.20 0.03
CA ALA A 277 -34.97 12.46 -1.24
C ALA A 277 -35.68 11.74 -2.40
N MET A 278 -36.20 10.53 -2.16
CA MET A 278 -36.99 9.80 -3.17
C MET A 278 -38.24 10.57 -3.57
N VAL A 279 -38.97 11.16 -2.62
CA VAL A 279 -40.14 12.01 -2.89
C VAL A 279 -39.78 13.20 -3.79
N LEU A 280 -38.61 13.83 -3.58
CA LEU A 280 -38.16 14.92 -4.44
C LEU A 280 -37.81 14.44 -5.85
N LEU A 281 -37.13 13.29 -5.97
CA LEU A 281 -36.81 12.68 -7.26
C LEU A 281 -38.08 12.33 -8.02
N ASP A 282 -39.07 11.71 -7.38
CA ASP A 282 -40.34 11.34 -7.99
C ASP A 282 -41.10 12.59 -8.48
N ARG A 283 -41.13 13.65 -7.68
CA ARG A 283 -41.73 14.93 -8.10
C ARG A 283 -41.03 15.50 -9.34
N TRP A 284 -39.70 15.56 -9.34
CA TRP A 284 -38.94 16.06 -10.49
C TRP A 284 -39.11 15.20 -11.73
N LYS A 285 -39.24 13.86 -11.59
CA LYS A 285 -39.55 12.98 -12.72
C LYS A 285 -40.89 13.30 -13.36
N VAL A 286 -41.91 13.59 -12.55
CA VAL A 286 -43.24 13.99 -13.03
C VAL A 286 -43.18 15.35 -13.73
N GLU A 287 -42.52 16.34 -13.13
CA GLU A 287 -42.32 17.67 -13.72
C GLU A 287 -41.59 17.56 -15.07
N LEU A 288 -40.49 16.79 -15.12
CA LEU A 288 -39.68 16.61 -16.32
C LEU A 288 -40.42 15.87 -17.44
N ALA A 289 -41.21 14.85 -17.10
CA ALA A 289 -42.07 14.17 -18.07
C ALA A 289 -43.13 15.10 -18.66
N SER A 290 -43.71 15.98 -17.82
CA SER A 290 -44.65 17.01 -18.28
C SER A 290 -43.99 17.99 -19.24
N GLU A 291 -42.78 18.47 -18.96
CA GLU A 291 -42.07 19.40 -19.86
C GLU A 291 -41.67 18.71 -21.17
N LEU A 292 -41.14 17.48 -21.12
CA LEU A 292 -40.80 16.71 -22.32
C LEU A 292 -42.01 16.51 -23.25
N SER A 293 -43.22 16.32 -22.70
CA SER A 293 -44.44 16.13 -23.50
C SER A 293 -44.86 17.36 -24.32
N ARG A 294 -44.32 18.54 -23.99
CA ARG A 294 -44.63 19.81 -24.67
C ARG A 294 -43.61 20.18 -25.75
N LEU A 295 -42.48 19.49 -25.79
CA LEU A 295 -41.37 19.80 -26.69
C LEU A 295 -41.39 18.88 -27.92
N ASP A 296 -40.88 19.39 -29.04
CA ASP A 296 -40.63 18.55 -30.20
C ASP A 296 -39.45 17.62 -29.95
N SER A 297 -39.60 16.34 -30.30
CA SER A 297 -38.61 15.30 -30.01
C SER A 297 -37.29 15.47 -30.77
N SER A 298 -37.28 16.28 -31.83
CA SER A 298 -36.09 16.62 -32.60
C SER A 298 -35.34 17.85 -32.07
N SER A 299 -35.91 18.56 -31.10
CA SER A 299 -35.33 19.78 -30.53
C SER A 299 -34.15 19.51 -29.59
N GLU A 300 -33.23 20.46 -29.51
CA GLU A 300 -32.07 20.40 -28.61
C GLU A 300 -32.52 20.41 -27.13
N GLU A 301 -33.59 21.15 -26.84
CA GLU A 301 -34.23 21.21 -25.52
C GLU A 301 -34.78 19.84 -25.11
N PHE A 302 -35.46 19.13 -26.02
CA PHE A 302 -35.92 17.78 -25.75
C PHE A 302 -34.75 16.83 -25.48
N MET A 303 -33.70 16.85 -26.31
CA MET A 303 -32.52 16.00 -26.10
C MET A 303 -31.85 16.26 -24.74
N SER A 304 -31.76 17.54 -24.34
CA SER A 304 -31.19 17.94 -23.06
C SER A 304 -32.03 17.48 -21.86
N LEU A 305 -33.35 17.65 -21.91
CA LEU A 305 -34.24 17.20 -20.82
C LEU A 305 -34.38 15.67 -20.77
N GLU A 306 -34.29 14.99 -21.92
CA GLU A 306 -34.28 13.53 -22.00
C GLU A 306 -33.01 12.94 -21.37
N ALA A 307 -31.85 13.60 -21.56
CA ALA A 307 -30.62 13.23 -20.87
C ALA A 307 -30.77 13.39 -19.34
N LEU A 308 -31.33 14.52 -18.89
CA LEU A 308 -31.61 14.75 -17.47
C LEU A 308 -32.58 13.71 -16.88
N ARG A 309 -33.57 13.25 -17.65
CA ARG A 309 -34.52 12.20 -17.23
C ARG A 309 -33.79 10.91 -16.92
N ARG A 310 -32.89 10.50 -17.82
CA ARG A 310 -32.05 9.32 -17.62
C ARG A 310 -31.18 9.46 -16.38
N GLU A 311 -30.61 10.64 -16.13
CA GLU A 311 -29.85 10.87 -14.88
C GLU A 311 -30.71 10.69 -13.63
N LEU A 312 -31.92 11.25 -13.59
CA LEU A 312 -32.84 11.11 -12.46
C LEU A 312 -33.23 9.64 -12.20
N ASP A 313 -33.30 8.81 -13.24
CA ASP A 313 -33.59 7.38 -13.09
C ASP A 313 -32.51 6.63 -12.32
N PHE A 314 -31.23 7.02 -12.47
CA PHE A 314 -30.11 6.40 -11.76
C PHE A 314 -29.79 7.07 -10.41
N ARG A 315 -30.39 8.23 -10.10
CA ARG A 315 -30.13 8.98 -8.86
C ARG A 315 -30.87 8.44 -7.63
N GLY A 316 -31.64 7.36 -7.74
CA GLY A 316 -32.34 6.74 -6.60
C GLY A 316 -31.41 6.03 -5.60
N ASP A 317 -30.22 5.64 -6.03
CA ASP A 317 -29.27 4.90 -5.21
C ASP A 317 -28.37 5.82 -4.38
N ASP A 318 -27.96 5.33 -3.22
CA ASP A 318 -26.97 5.99 -2.38
C ASP A 318 -25.60 5.96 -3.04
N SER A 319 -24.82 7.03 -2.81
CA SER A 319 -23.41 7.03 -3.20
C SER A 319 -22.64 5.95 -2.47
N ILE A 320 -21.53 5.45 -3.05
CA ILE A 320 -20.63 4.49 -2.39
C ILE A 320 -20.21 5.02 -1.01
N ARG A 321 -19.91 6.31 -0.89
CA ARG A 321 -19.68 7.00 0.40
C ARG A 321 -20.77 6.73 1.44
N SER A 322 -22.04 6.87 1.06
CA SER A 322 -23.16 6.60 1.97
C SER A 322 -23.33 5.11 2.24
N GLN A 323 -23.10 4.25 1.23
CA GLN A 323 -23.15 2.80 1.41
C GLN A 323 -22.06 2.30 2.39
N VAL A 324 -20.82 2.80 2.26
CA VAL A 324 -19.71 2.52 3.19
C VAL A 324 -20.06 3.00 4.60
N ARG A 325 -20.62 4.20 4.75
CA ARG A 325 -21.14 4.66 6.06
C ARG A 325 -22.18 3.69 6.63
N LYS A 326 -23.13 3.24 5.81
CA LYS A 326 -24.22 2.35 6.25
C LYS A 326 -23.75 0.95 6.67
N LEU A 327 -22.55 0.50 6.26
CA LEU A 327 -21.95 -0.74 6.78
C LEU A 327 -21.85 -0.72 8.31
N PHE A 328 -21.56 0.45 8.89
CA PHE A 328 -21.38 0.64 10.33
C PHE A 328 -22.67 1.07 11.05
N ALA A 329 -23.72 1.40 10.30
CA ALA A 329 -25.01 1.82 10.88
C ALA A 329 -25.84 0.64 11.39
N ASN A 330 -25.63 -0.55 10.82
CA ASN A 330 -26.44 -1.74 11.05
C ASN A 330 -25.65 -2.87 11.72
N LEU A 331 -24.58 -2.53 12.44
CA LEU A 331 -23.84 -3.52 13.23
C LEU A 331 -24.71 -3.92 14.43
N GLU A 332 -25.00 -5.22 14.52
CA GLU A 332 -25.67 -5.81 15.68
C GLU A 332 -24.76 -5.64 16.92
N ASP A 333 -25.34 -5.50 18.12
CA ASP A 333 -24.63 -5.33 19.40
C ASP A 333 -23.75 -4.08 19.59
N VAL A 334 -23.78 -3.13 18.65
CA VAL A 334 -23.14 -1.81 18.78
C VAL A 334 -24.18 -0.77 19.20
N ASN A 335 -23.88 -0.01 20.27
CA ASN A 335 -24.78 1.04 20.72
C ASN A 335 -24.82 2.23 19.74
N ALA A 336 -25.86 3.07 19.83
CA ALA A 336 -26.09 4.16 18.88
C ALA A 336 -24.96 5.22 18.86
N GLU A 337 -24.25 5.44 19.97
CA GLU A 337 -23.15 6.40 20.03
C GLU A 337 -21.90 5.86 19.33
N GLU A 338 -21.56 4.62 19.62
CA GLU A 338 -20.43 3.91 19.02
C GLU A 338 -20.63 3.70 17.52
N SER A 339 -21.84 3.31 17.09
CA SER A 339 -22.17 3.20 15.66
C SER A 339 -21.98 4.54 14.95
N ARG A 340 -22.40 5.67 15.55
CA ARG A 340 -22.16 7.00 14.96
C ARG A 340 -20.67 7.35 14.91
N ALA A 341 -19.90 6.95 15.92
CA ALA A 341 -18.45 7.15 15.92
C ALA A 341 -17.79 6.38 14.77
N LEU A 342 -18.11 5.09 14.60
CA LEU A 342 -17.62 4.26 13.49
C LEU A 342 -18.03 4.83 12.13
N GLN A 343 -19.28 5.28 11.98
CA GLN A 343 -19.75 5.93 10.76
C GLN A 343 -18.95 7.19 10.41
N ARG A 344 -18.63 8.05 11.40
CA ARG A 344 -17.82 9.25 11.18
C ARG A 344 -16.39 8.90 10.75
N ARG A 345 -15.78 7.91 11.41
CA ARG A 345 -14.44 7.40 11.07
C ARG A 345 -14.39 6.82 9.66
N ALA A 346 -15.36 5.98 9.30
CA ALA A 346 -15.48 5.41 7.97
C ALA A 346 -15.67 6.46 6.87
N LEU A 347 -16.49 7.49 7.13
CA LEU A 347 -16.62 8.63 6.22
C LEU A 347 -15.30 9.39 6.08
N HIS A 348 -14.61 9.66 7.18
CA HIS A 348 -13.32 10.35 7.16
C HIS A 348 -12.30 9.61 6.28
N VAL A 349 -12.14 8.31 6.51
CA VAL A 349 -11.28 7.43 5.70
C VAL A 349 -11.70 7.44 4.23
N TYR A 350 -12.98 7.30 3.94
CA TYR A 350 -13.48 7.31 2.55
C TYR A 350 -13.22 8.64 1.84
N ASP A 351 -13.44 9.76 2.54
CA ASP A 351 -13.19 11.10 2.00
C ASP A 351 -11.72 11.31 1.68
N LYS A 352 -10.82 10.83 2.54
CA LYS A 352 -9.38 10.85 2.27
C LYS A 352 -9.00 9.98 1.08
N ARG A 353 -9.62 8.81 0.90
CA ARG A 353 -9.48 8.03 -0.35
C ARG A 353 -9.98 8.80 -1.56
N SER A 354 -11.09 9.53 -1.46
CA SER A 354 -11.61 10.35 -2.56
C SER A 354 -10.60 11.43 -2.95
N VAL A 355 -10.05 12.18 -1.98
CA VAL A 355 -8.96 13.15 -2.19
C VAL A 355 -7.75 12.48 -2.84
N LEU A 356 -7.29 11.34 -2.30
CA LEU A 356 -6.11 10.65 -2.85
C LEU A 356 -6.31 10.20 -4.31
N VAL A 357 -7.50 9.71 -4.66
CA VAL A 357 -7.80 9.22 -6.01
C VAL A 357 -8.02 10.36 -7.01
N HIS A 358 -8.66 11.46 -6.60
CA HIS A 358 -8.95 12.57 -7.50
C HIS A 358 -7.83 13.60 -7.59
N ASP A 359 -7.22 13.94 -6.46
CA ASP A 359 -6.17 14.97 -6.37
C ASP A 359 -4.76 14.35 -6.44
N GLY A 360 -4.63 13.02 -6.31
CA GLY A 360 -3.37 12.29 -6.41
C GLY A 360 -2.45 12.41 -5.19
N TYR A 361 -2.85 13.19 -4.18
CA TYR A 361 -1.99 13.55 -3.06
C TYR A 361 -2.71 13.50 -1.70
N LEU A 362 -2.02 12.92 -0.72
CA LEU A 362 -2.26 13.08 0.70
C LEU A 362 -0.89 13.20 1.39
N PRO A 363 -0.78 13.99 2.48
CA PRO A 363 0.42 14.01 3.30
C PRO A 363 0.80 12.59 3.75
N LYS A 364 2.07 12.23 3.60
CA LYS A 364 2.55 10.87 3.91
C LYS A 364 2.40 10.49 5.39
N VAL A 365 2.47 11.47 6.30
CA VAL A 365 2.22 11.27 7.73
C VAL A 365 0.77 10.85 7.98
N ASP A 366 -0.19 11.50 7.33
CA ASP A 366 -1.61 11.16 7.42
C ASP A 366 -1.87 9.74 6.90
N LEU A 367 -1.19 9.33 5.83
CA LEU A 367 -1.41 8.02 5.20
C LEU A 367 -1.14 6.83 6.13
N VAL A 368 -0.16 6.91 7.02
CA VAL A 368 0.12 5.83 7.99
C VAL A 368 -1.03 5.69 8.99
N GLN A 369 -1.53 6.81 9.50
CA GLN A 369 -2.65 6.82 10.44
C GLN A 369 -3.94 6.36 9.76
N LEU A 370 -4.19 6.83 8.53
CA LEU A 370 -5.35 6.44 7.73
C LEU A 370 -5.33 4.96 7.34
N GLU A 371 -4.16 4.38 7.05
CA GLU A 371 -4.02 2.94 6.81
C GLU A 371 -4.37 2.14 8.07
N SER A 372 -3.83 2.55 9.22
CA SER A 372 -4.16 1.90 10.50
C SER A 372 -5.65 2.00 10.81
N GLU A 373 -6.26 3.17 10.64
CA GLU A 373 -7.68 3.39 10.89
C GLU A 373 -8.57 2.59 9.92
N ALA A 374 -8.23 2.55 8.63
CA ALA A 374 -8.95 1.75 7.64
C ALA A 374 -8.89 0.25 7.98
N ARG A 375 -7.74 -0.22 8.46
CA ARG A 375 -7.56 -1.61 8.90
C ARG A 375 -8.47 -1.93 10.08
N GLU A 376 -8.45 -1.13 11.13
CA GLU A 376 -9.30 -1.33 12.31
C GLU A 376 -10.79 -1.36 11.95
N LEU A 377 -11.24 -0.44 11.09
CA LEU A 377 -12.63 -0.40 10.63
C LEU A 377 -13.02 -1.67 9.87
N LEU A 378 -12.13 -2.16 9.00
CA LEU A 378 -12.38 -3.38 8.23
C LEU A 378 -12.34 -4.64 9.10
N GLU A 379 -11.38 -4.73 10.04
CA GLU A 379 -11.30 -5.82 11.03
C GLU A 379 -12.59 -5.87 11.86
N ASN A 380 -13.13 -4.72 12.30
CA ASN A 380 -14.42 -4.66 12.98
C ASN A 380 -15.55 -5.22 12.10
N LEU A 381 -15.62 -4.86 10.81
CA LEU A 381 -16.64 -5.41 9.91
C LEU A 381 -16.53 -6.93 9.76
N PHE A 382 -15.30 -7.46 9.63
CA PHE A 382 -15.09 -8.91 9.51
C PHE A 382 -15.48 -9.65 10.79
N MET A 383 -15.12 -9.12 11.97
CA MET A 383 -15.49 -9.73 13.25
C MET A 383 -17.01 -9.80 13.43
N HIS A 384 -17.74 -8.70 13.20
CA HIS A 384 -19.21 -8.71 13.30
C HIS A 384 -19.86 -9.63 12.26
N ALA A 385 -19.29 -9.69 11.05
CA ALA A 385 -19.78 -10.59 10.01
C ALA A 385 -19.60 -12.07 10.40
N ALA A 386 -18.49 -12.42 11.06
CA ALA A 386 -18.21 -13.76 11.55
C ALA A 386 -19.13 -14.15 12.73
N GLU A 387 -19.31 -13.26 13.70
CA GLU A 387 -20.17 -13.49 14.87
C GLU A 387 -21.63 -13.71 14.47
N ARG A 388 -22.18 -12.84 13.61
CA ARG A 388 -23.55 -12.97 13.08
C ARG A 388 -23.78 -14.29 12.36
N HIS A 389 -22.77 -14.76 11.63
CA HIS A 389 -22.85 -16.01 10.89
C HIS A 389 -22.88 -17.22 11.83
N GLY A 390 -22.09 -17.19 12.91
CA GLY A 390 -22.14 -18.20 13.98
C GLY A 390 -23.51 -18.31 14.62
N SER A 391 -24.09 -17.18 15.06
CA SER A 391 -25.40 -17.17 15.72
C SER A 391 -26.56 -17.66 14.85
N ARG A 392 -26.50 -17.46 13.52
CA ARG A 392 -27.57 -17.92 12.61
C ARG A 392 -27.59 -19.43 12.41
N ILE A 393 -26.44 -20.10 12.48
CA ILE A 393 -26.35 -21.55 12.28
C ILE A 393 -26.84 -22.33 13.51
N ASP A 394 -26.63 -21.78 14.71
CA ASP A 394 -27.13 -22.38 15.95
C ASP A 394 -28.67 -22.36 16.02
N VAL A 395 -29.31 -21.35 15.41
CA VAL A 395 -30.78 -21.26 15.33
C VAL A 395 -31.35 -22.26 14.32
N ASP A 396 -30.73 -22.43 13.15
CA ASP A 396 -31.21 -23.33 12.09
C ASP A 396 -30.93 -24.82 12.38
N SER A 397 -30.02 -25.15 13.31
CA SER A 397 -29.75 -26.53 13.76
C SER A 397 -30.62 -26.97 14.95
N SER A 398 -31.50 -26.09 15.43
CA SER A 398 -32.40 -26.30 16.57
C SER A 398 -33.87 -26.57 16.19
N THR A 399 -34.15 -26.76 14.89
CA THR A 399 -35.47 -27.11 14.32
C THR A 399 -35.36 -28.36 13.48
#